data_AF-A0A2V2UP64-F1
#
_entry.id   AF-A0A2V2UP64-F1
#
_cell.length_a   1.000
_cell.length_b   1.000
_cell.length_c   1.000
_cell.angle_alpha   90.00
_cell.angle_beta   90.00
_cell.angle_gamma   90.00
#
_symmetry.space_group_name_H-M   'P 1'
#
loop_
_entity.id
_entity.type
_entity.pdbx_description
1 polymer ?
#
loop_
_entity_poly.entity_id
_entity_poly.type
_entity_poly.pdbx_seq_one_letter_code
_entity_poly.pdbx_strand_id
1 'polypeptide(L)'
;MTAVGRRDRARVMRWRTSLRRLVVLRRRWKTDVDYIAPQYQTTFLQNLKTLKLWALLWCFFTLGGAGFVIIYNASFVYAALADEEVDNAIKTLLTVLNGVGSAAGRLLMSYFEVWSQKRKAEDRVSIIVSIYFADVFVILSLVLFLVVPRAALPLPYVLAAIGNGFGAASLVLVSRTVFAKDPAKHYNFCFLASLLSTIFLNRLLYGEWYTREAEKQGGNVCLGRNCVMMPLIFLIVLSFTAFLSAAYFDWDYRRLGRLVLEERRRLKERAEEADAGNRTTTPANDMKVARP
;
A
#
# COMPACT_ATOMS: atom_id res chain seq x y z
N MET A 1 33.42 -28.17 61.19
CA MET A 1 32.97 -27.23 60.15
C MET A 1 32.86 -27.94 58.80
N THR A 2 31.76 -28.64 58.46
CA THR A 2 31.48 -29.13 57.07
C THR A 2 30.19 -29.97 57.04
N ALA A 3 29.03 -29.32 56.96
CA ALA A 3 27.78 -30.00 56.56
C ALA A 3 26.78 -29.00 55.95
N VAL A 4 26.76 -27.77 56.49
CA VAL A 4 25.85 -26.70 56.07
C VAL A 4 26.17 -26.21 54.63
N GLY A 5 27.44 -26.08 54.26
CA GLY A 5 27.86 -25.54 52.95
C GLY A 5 27.67 -26.44 51.72
N ARG A 6 27.23 -27.71 51.87
CA ARG A 6 26.87 -28.59 50.72
C ARG A 6 25.38 -28.50 50.38
N ARG A 7 24.49 -28.33 51.37
CA ARG A 7 23.04 -28.19 51.13
C ARG A 7 22.69 -26.91 50.39
N ASP A 8 23.41 -25.82 50.63
CA ASP A 8 23.16 -24.55 49.94
C ASP A 8 23.58 -24.57 48.47
N ARG A 9 24.70 -25.23 48.13
CA ARG A 9 25.12 -25.37 46.72
C ARG A 9 24.14 -26.21 45.90
N ALA A 10 23.59 -27.28 46.47
CA ALA A 10 22.56 -28.09 45.82
C ALA A 10 21.23 -27.35 45.65
N ARG A 11 20.86 -26.46 46.59
CA ARG A 11 19.67 -25.60 46.48
C ARG A 11 19.86 -24.53 45.41
N VAL A 12 21.00 -23.83 45.42
CA VAL A 12 21.33 -22.78 44.44
C VAL A 12 21.45 -23.34 43.02
N MET A 13 22.02 -24.54 42.84
CA MET A 13 22.00 -25.21 41.53
C MET A 13 20.57 -25.52 41.07
N ARG A 14 19.72 -26.11 41.92
CA ARG A 14 18.33 -26.44 41.58
C ARG A 14 17.52 -25.20 41.21
N TRP A 15 17.73 -24.09 41.92
CA TRP A 15 17.16 -22.79 41.59
C TRP A 15 17.67 -22.25 40.26
N ARG A 16 18.97 -22.34 39.95
CA ARG A 16 19.53 -21.97 38.64
C ARG A 16 18.98 -22.83 37.49
N THR A 17 18.76 -24.12 37.70
CA THR A 17 18.18 -25.01 36.68
C THR A 17 16.68 -24.74 36.48
N SER A 18 15.93 -24.45 37.54
CA SER A 18 14.52 -24.04 37.45
C SER A 18 14.37 -22.65 36.83
N LEU A 19 15.26 -21.70 37.14
CA LEU A 19 15.31 -20.39 36.48
C LEU A 19 15.72 -20.51 35.01
N ARG A 20 16.67 -21.39 34.65
CA ARG A 20 16.95 -21.68 33.24
C ARG A 20 15.76 -22.33 32.54
N ARG A 21 15.02 -23.25 33.18
CA ARG A 21 13.78 -23.79 32.61
C ARG A 21 12.68 -22.74 32.49
N LEU A 22 12.52 -21.85 33.46
CA LEU A 22 11.56 -20.73 33.40
C LEU A 22 11.95 -19.67 32.36
N VAL A 23 13.24 -19.40 32.17
CA VAL A 23 13.76 -18.51 31.12
C VAL A 23 13.65 -19.16 29.73
N VAL A 24 13.80 -20.49 29.63
CA VAL A 24 13.56 -21.25 28.39
C VAL A 24 12.06 -21.37 28.08
N LEU A 25 11.19 -21.49 29.09
CA LEU A 25 9.73 -21.49 28.96
C LEU A 25 9.14 -20.11 28.59
N ARG A 26 9.93 -19.03 28.73
CA ARG A 26 9.52 -17.66 28.39
C ARG A 26 10.25 -17.08 27.18
N ARG A 27 10.84 -17.91 26.31
CA ARG A 27 11.11 -17.49 24.93
C ARG A 27 9.97 -18.01 24.07
N ARG A 28 8.91 -17.20 23.97
CA ARG A 28 7.98 -17.30 22.84
C ARG A 28 8.80 -16.92 21.61
N TRP A 29 9.45 -17.89 20.99
CA TRP A 29 10.30 -17.67 19.82
C TRP A 29 9.41 -17.11 18.71
N LYS A 30 9.49 -15.80 18.47
CA LYS A 30 8.86 -15.18 17.30
C LYS A 30 9.60 -15.75 16.10
N THR A 31 8.94 -16.62 15.34
CA THR A 31 9.49 -17.13 14.08
C THR A 31 9.30 -16.07 13.00
N ASP A 32 10.15 -16.07 11.96
CA ASP A 32 10.04 -15.11 10.86
C ASP A 32 8.66 -15.15 10.18
N VAL A 33 7.99 -16.31 10.24
CA VAL A 33 6.61 -16.53 9.77
C VAL A 33 5.60 -15.57 10.42
N ASP A 34 5.86 -15.10 11.64
CA ASP A 34 4.99 -14.16 12.38
C ASP A 34 5.05 -12.72 11.86
N TYR A 35 6.04 -12.42 11.02
CA TYR A 35 6.20 -11.14 10.34
C TYR A 35 5.76 -11.18 8.87
N ILE A 36 5.54 -12.37 8.31
CA ILE A 36 5.06 -12.55 6.93
C ILE A 36 3.58 -12.21 6.86
N ALA A 37 3.25 -11.13 6.13
CA ALA A 37 1.86 -10.74 5.89
C ALA A 37 1.09 -11.84 5.15
N PRO A 38 -0.21 -12.02 5.41
CA PRO A 38 -1.08 -12.90 4.62
C PRO A 38 -1.07 -12.51 3.14
N GLN A 39 -1.03 -13.51 2.24
CA GLN A 39 -1.00 -13.31 0.80
C GLN A 39 -2.02 -14.22 0.12
N TYR A 40 -2.58 -13.78 -1.01
CA TYR A 40 -3.44 -14.64 -1.82
C TYR A 40 -2.62 -15.76 -2.45
N GLN A 41 -3.05 -16.99 -2.22
CA GLN A 41 -2.43 -18.21 -2.74
C GLN A 41 -2.99 -18.67 -4.11
N THR A 42 -3.82 -17.83 -4.74
CA THR A 42 -4.45 -18.06 -6.04
C THR A 42 -3.53 -17.68 -7.20
N THR A 43 -3.61 -18.40 -8.31
CA THR A 43 -2.81 -18.11 -9.52
C THR A 43 -3.35 -16.89 -10.27
N PHE A 44 -2.55 -16.33 -11.18
CA PHE A 44 -2.98 -15.18 -11.98
C PHE A 44 -4.26 -15.43 -12.78
N LEU A 45 -4.36 -16.57 -13.48
CA LEU A 45 -5.54 -16.90 -14.29
C LEU A 45 -6.82 -17.07 -13.45
N GLN A 46 -6.67 -17.54 -12.21
CA GLN A 46 -7.80 -17.59 -11.27
C GLN A 46 -8.21 -16.18 -10.86
N ASN A 47 -7.23 -15.33 -10.50
CA ASN A 47 -7.50 -13.95 -10.10
C ASN A 47 -8.09 -13.10 -11.22
N LEU A 48 -7.80 -13.40 -12.49
CA LEU A 48 -8.42 -12.75 -13.64
C LEU A 48 -9.95 -12.90 -13.68
N LYS A 49 -10.47 -13.96 -13.06
CA LYS A 49 -11.92 -14.22 -12.92
C LYS A 49 -12.50 -13.64 -11.63
N THR A 50 -11.70 -12.94 -10.82
CA THR A 50 -12.13 -12.42 -9.51
C THR A 50 -12.25 -10.91 -9.51
N LEU A 51 -13.26 -10.40 -8.82
CA LEU A 51 -13.51 -8.96 -8.69
C LEU A 51 -12.34 -8.21 -8.02
N LYS A 52 -11.57 -8.85 -7.13
CA LYS A 52 -10.45 -8.22 -6.43
C LYS A 52 -9.35 -7.72 -7.36
N LEU A 53 -9.04 -8.44 -8.44
CA LEU A 53 -8.01 -8.01 -9.39
C LEU A 53 -8.52 -6.85 -10.24
N TRP A 54 -9.78 -6.88 -10.64
CA TRP A 54 -10.42 -5.79 -11.38
C TRP A 54 -10.61 -4.54 -10.53
N ALA A 55 -10.94 -4.68 -9.25
CA ALA A 55 -11.00 -3.57 -8.31
C ALA A 55 -9.62 -2.91 -8.14
N LEU A 56 -8.56 -3.71 -8.04
CA LEU A 56 -7.19 -3.21 -7.99
C LEU A 56 -6.80 -2.48 -9.30
N LEU A 57 -7.13 -3.07 -10.45
CA LEU A 57 -6.91 -2.46 -11.76
C LEU A 57 -7.64 -1.12 -11.88
N TRP A 58 -8.91 -1.07 -11.43
CA TRP A 58 -9.72 0.15 -11.43
C TRP A 58 -9.12 1.25 -10.56
N CYS A 59 -8.62 0.91 -9.36
CA CYS A 59 -7.94 1.87 -8.49
C CYS A 59 -6.75 2.54 -9.21
N PHE A 60 -5.93 1.77 -9.92
CA PHE A 60 -4.78 2.34 -10.64
C PHE A 60 -5.16 3.03 -11.95
N PHE A 61 -6.25 2.61 -12.60
CA PHE A 61 -6.75 3.23 -13.82
C PHE A 61 -7.18 4.67 -13.55
N THR A 62 -7.93 4.85 -12.48
CA THR A 62 -8.46 6.15 -12.04
C THR A 62 -7.36 7.03 -11.44
N LEU A 63 -6.57 6.51 -10.50
CA LEU A 63 -5.45 7.21 -9.86
C LEU A 63 -4.42 7.67 -10.90
N GLY A 64 -3.97 6.74 -11.76
CA GLY A 64 -3.03 7.04 -12.84
C GLY A 64 -3.63 7.98 -13.87
N GLY A 65 -4.91 7.79 -14.24
CA GLY A 65 -5.60 8.62 -15.23
C GLY A 65 -5.74 10.08 -14.81
N ALA A 66 -6.21 10.32 -13.60
CA ALA A 66 -6.29 11.68 -13.05
C ALA A 66 -4.90 12.32 -12.97
N GLY A 67 -3.91 11.57 -12.50
CA GLY A 67 -2.51 12.01 -12.48
C GLY A 67 -1.98 12.37 -13.87
N PHE A 68 -2.21 11.54 -14.89
CA PHE A 68 -1.74 11.78 -16.26
C PHE A 68 -2.41 12.99 -16.89
N VAL A 69 -3.72 13.17 -16.71
CA VAL A 69 -4.43 14.37 -17.20
C VAL A 69 -3.81 15.64 -16.64
N ILE A 70 -3.54 15.69 -15.33
CA ILE A 70 -2.95 16.87 -14.68
C ILE A 70 -1.49 17.06 -15.10
N ILE A 71 -0.68 16.00 -15.04
CA ILE A 71 0.78 16.10 -15.18
C ILE A 71 1.20 16.30 -16.64
N TYR A 72 0.64 15.52 -17.58
CA TYR A 72 1.03 15.61 -18.99
C TYR A 72 0.50 16.88 -19.66
N ASN A 73 -0.59 17.44 -19.15
CA ASN A 73 -1.20 18.65 -19.69
C ASN A 73 -1.05 19.84 -18.73
N ALA A 74 -0.07 19.81 -17.82
CA ALA A 74 0.03 20.79 -16.74
C ALA A 74 -0.01 22.24 -17.24
N SER A 75 0.73 22.54 -18.31
CA SER A 75 0.74 23.88 -18.91
C SER A 75 -0.62 24.30 -19.47
N PHE A 76 -1.36 23.39 -20.11
CA PHE A 76 -2.68 23.67 -20.68
C PHE A 76 -3.74 23.83 -19.59
N VAL A 77 -3.70 22.97 -18.56
CA VAL A 77 -4.60 23.07 -17.40
C VAL A 77 -4.33 24.38 -16.64
N TYR A 78 -3.06 24.77 -16.48
CA TYR A 78 -2.70 26.02 -15.84
C TYR A 78 -3.19 27.20 -16.68
N ALA A 79 -2.94 27.21 -17.99
CA ALA A 79 -3.39 28.25 -18.91
C ALA A 79 -4.91 28.48 -18.81
N ALA A 80 -5.68 27.39 -18.86
CA ALA A 80 -7.13 27.43 -18.79
C ALA A 80 -7.64 27.99 -17.45
N LEU A 81 -7.01 27.62 -16.34
CA LEU A 81 -7.42 28.08 -15.00
C LEU A 81 -6.93 29.49 -14.65
N ALA A 82 -5.75 29.86 -15.14
CA ALA A 82 -5.16 31.17 -14.99
C ALA A 82 -5.74 32.19 -16.00
N ASP A 83 -6.42 31.69 -17.05
CA ASP A 83 -7.02 32.49 -18.11
C ASP A 83 -6.00 33.37 -18.85
N GLU A 84 -4.78 32.84 -18.98
CA GLU A 84 -3.63 33.53 -19.58
C GLU A 84 -2.68 32.50 -20.17
N GLU A 85 -1.91 32.90 -21.17
CA GLU A 85 -0.88 32.04 -21.73
C GLU A 85 0.27 31.84 -20.74
N VAL A 86 0.79 30.62 -20.70
CA VAL A 86 1.82 30.24 -19.74
C VAL A 86 3.20 30.54 -20.29
N ASP A 87 3.96 31.35 -19.56
CA ASP A 87 5.35 31.66 -19.84
C ASP A 87 6.29 30.45 -19.57
N ASN A 88 7.55 30.58 -20.00
CA ASN A 88 8.52 29.50 -19.82
C ASN A 88 8.91 29.28 -18.35
N ALA A 89 8.81 30.31 -17.50
CA ALA A 89 9.12 30.21 -16.08
C ALA A 89 8.11 29.31 -15.36
N ILE A 90 6.81 29.50 -15.60
CA ILE A 90 5.77 28.66 -15.01
C ILE A 90 5.83 27.23 -15.55
N LYS A 91 6.07 27.02 -16.85
CA LYS A 91 6.27 25.66 -17.41
C LYS A 91 7.41 24.92 -16.71
N THR A 92 8.52 25.62 -16.47
CA THR A 92 9.68 25.08 -15.74
C THR A 92 9.30 24.77 -14.29
N LEU A 93 8.61 25.70 -13.62
CA LEU A 93 8.13 25.51 -12.25
C LEU A 93 7.23 24.27 -12.14
N LEU A 94 6.22 24.11 -13.00
CA LEU A 94 5.31 22.97 -13.00
C LEU A 94 6.06 21.64 -13.18
N THR A 95 7.09 21.62 -14.04
CA THR A 95 7.96 20.46 -14.24
C THR A 95 8.76 20.13 -12.99
N VAL A 96 9.35 21.14 -12.34
CA VAL A 96 10.10 20.98 -11.08
C VAL A 96 9.18 20.47 -9.96
N LEU A 97 8.00 21.06 -9.80
CA LEU A 97 7.00 20.64 -8.80
C LEU A 97 6.57 19.20 -9.02
N ASN A 98 6.38 18.77 -10.26
CA ASN A 98 6.09 17.37 -10.59
C ASN A 98 7.24 16.44 -10.17
N GLY A 99 8.48 16.78 -10.54
CA GLY A 99 9.66 15.98 -10.20
C GLY A 99 9.86 15.83 -8.70
N VAL A 100 9.88 16.95 -7.97
CA VAL A 100 10.07 17.00 -6.51
C VAL A 100 8.89 16.35 -5.78
N GLY A 101 7.65 16.68 -6.17
CA GLY A 101 6.46 16.11 -5.56
C GLY A 101 6.38 14.60 -5.74
N SER A 102 6.69 14.09 -6.94
CA SER A 102 6.72 12.64 -7.21
C SER A 102 7.81 11.93 -6.41
N ALA A 103 9.01 12.51 -6.30
CA ALA A 103 10.08 11.98 -5.46
C ALA A 103 9.66 11.94 -3.97
N ALA A 104 9.08 13.03 -3.46
CA ALA A 104 8.57 13.11 -2.10
C ALA A 104 7.48 12.06 -1.84
N GLY A 105 6.53 11.89 -2.76
CA GLY A 105 5.48 10.86 -2.68
C GLY A 105 6.05 9.44 -2.59
N ARG A 106 7.08 9.13 -3.37
CA ARG A 106 7.77 7.82 -3.30
C ARG A 106 8.47 7.61 -1.97
N LEU A 107 9.18 8.62 -1.46
CA LEU A 107 9.84 8.55 -0.15
C LEU A 107 8.84 8.39 0.99
N LEU A 108 7.70 9.09 0.93
CA LEU A 108 6.60 8.93 1.87
C LEU A 108 6.07 7.50 1.87
N MET A 109 5.94 6.87 0.69
CA MET A 109 5.52 5.47 0.59
C MET A 109 6.57 4.52 1.18
N SER A 110 7.86 4.73 0.91
CA SER A 110 8.94 3.94 1.50
C SER A 110 8.97 4.07 3.03
N TYR A 111 8.76 5.27 3.56
CA TYR A 111 8.64 5.49 5.00
C TYR A 111 7.43 4.75 5.58
N PHE A 112 6.27 4.85 4.91
CA PHE A 112 5.04 4.16 5.31
C PHE A 112 5.24 2.63 5.33
N GLU A 113 5.94 2.08 4.33
CA GLU A 113 6.27 0.65 4.27
C GLU A 113 7.12 0.23 5.48
N VAL A 114 8.23 0.93 5.75
CA VAL A 114 9.13 0.62 6.87
C VAL A 114 8.40 0.76 8.21
N TRP A 115 7.57 1.78 8.36
CA TRP A 115 6.76 1.99 9.56
C TRP A 115 5.72 0.88 9.77
N SER A 116 5.05 0.43 8.70
CA SER A 116 4.07 -0.67 8.75
C SER A 116 4.74 -2.02 9.04
N GLN A 117 5.89 -2.31 8.43
CA GLN A 117 6.57 -3.61 8.52
C GLN A 117 7.19 -3.92 9.89
N LYS A 118 7.49 -2.91 10.72
CA LYS A 118 8.04 -3.11 12.07
C LYS A 118 7.05 -3.68 13.09
N ARG A 119 5.76 -3.78 12.74
CA ARG A 119 4.69 -4.28 13.60
C ARG A 119 4.48 -5.79 13.39
N LYS A 120 3.96 -6.48 14.41
CA LYS A 120 3.52 -7.89 14.26
C LYS A 120 2.46 -7.97 13.18
N ALA A 121 2.36 -9.11 12.47
CA ALA A 121 1.37 -9.28 11.41
C ALA A 121 -0.08 -9.05 11.90
N GLU A 122 -0.37 -9.30 13.17
CA GLU A 122 -1.67 -9.08 13.82
C GLU A 122 -2.01 -7.59 14.01
N ASP A 123 -1.01 -6.73 14.26
CA ASP A 123 -1.15 -5.29 14.50
C ASP A 123 -0.73 -4.44 13.28
N ARG A 124 -0.45 -5.09 12.15
CA ARG A 124 0.08 -4.45 10.96
C ARG A 124 -1.03 -3.78 10.16
N VAL A 125 -0.82 -2.50 9.83
CA VAL A 125 -1.70 -1.79 8.89
C VAL A 125 -1.56 -2.42 7.51
N SER A 126 -2.70 -2.83 6.93
CA SER A 126 -2.79 -3.38 5.58
C SER A 126 -2.06 -2.49 4.59
N ILE A 127 -1.20 -3.07 3.75
CA ILE A 127 -0.46 -2.28 2.75
C ILE A 127 -1.40 -1.62 1.74
N ILE A 128 -2.61 -2.14 1.58
CA ILE A 128 -3.66 -1.58 0.72
C ILE A 128 -4.10 -0.19 1.19
N VAL A 129 -3.92 0.13 2.48
CA VAL A 129 -4.17 1.48 3.02
C VAL A 129 -3.37 2.54 2.26
N SER A 130 -2.23 2.17 1.67
CA SER A 130 -1.44 3.07 0.84
C SER A 130 -2.21 3.55 -0.41
N ILE A 131 -3.06 2.73 -1.00
CA ILE A 131 -3.86 3.11 -2.18
C ILE A 131 -4.83 4.23 -1.81
N TYR A 132 -5.49 4.14 -0.65
CA TYR A 132 -6.37 5.22 -0.18
C TYR A 132 -5.61 6.53 0.04
N PHE A 133 -4.40 6.45 0.60
CA PHE A 133 -3.62 7.64 0.86
C PHE A 133 -3.26 8.35 -0.46
N ALA A 134 -2.87 7.60 -1.49
CA ALA A 134 -2.65 8.15 -2.83
C ALA A 134 -3.92 8.79 -3.40
N ASP A 135 -5.05 8.10 -3.29
CA ASP A 135 -6.33 8.53 -3.83
C ASP A 135 -6.84 9.81 -3.16
N VAL A 136 -6.69 9.93 -1.83
CA VAL A 136 -7.02 11.15 -1.08
C VAL A 136 -6.21 12.36 -1.58
N PHE A 137 -4.91 12.20 -1.85
CA PHE A 137 -4.11 13.29 -2.42
C PHE A 137 -4.59 13.72 -3.79
N VAL A 138 -4.96 12.76 -4.65
CA VAL A 138 -5.46 13.04 -6.00
C VAL A 138 -6.84 13.69 -5.95
N ILE A 139 -7.78 13.18 -5.14
CA ILE A 139 -9.10 13.78 -4.94
C ILE A 139 -8.94 15.21 -4.40
N LEU A 140 -8.11 15.42 -3.38
CA LEU A 140 -7.88 16.74 -2.81
C LEU A 140 -7.28 17.70 -3.85
N SER A 141 -6.34 17.23 -4.66
CA SER A 141 -5.78 18.01 -5.76
C SER A 141 -6.85 18.41 -6.78
N LEU A 142 -7.67 17.46 -7.24
CA LEU A 142 -8.75 17.70 -8.19
C LEU A 142 -9.78 18.70 -7.64
N VAL A 143 -10.19 18.52 -6.38
CA VAL A 143 -11.10 19.46 -5.71
C VAL A 143 -10.45 20.84 -5.64
N LEU A 144 -9.18 20.94 -5.23
CA LEU A 144 -8.50 22.23 -5.14
C LEU A 144 -8.42 22.93 -6.50
N PHE A 145 -8.16 22.23 -7.61
CA PHE A 145 -8.24 22.82 -8.95
C PHE A 145 -9.59 23.50 -9.25
N LEU A 146 -10.68 23.03 -8.65
CA LEU A 146 -12.02 23.60 -8.82
C LEU A 146 -12.31 24.80 -7.91
N VAL A 147 -11.57 24.97 -6.80
CA VAL A 147 -11.91 26.00 -5.78
C VAL A 147 -10.83 27.08 -5.67
N VAL A 148 -9.56 26.76 -5.91
CA VAL A 148 -8.47 27.71 -5.64
C VAL A 148 -8.39 28.84 -6.67
N PRO A 149 -7.98 30.05 -6.24
CA PRO A 149 -7.68 31.15 -7.13
C PRO A 149 -6.31 30.96 -7.81
N ARG A 150 -6.07 31.76 -8.86
CA ARG A 150 -4.88 31.69 -9.73
C ARG A 150 -3.56 31.65 -8.96
N ALA A 151 -3.40 32.52 -7.96
CA ALA A 151 -2.19 32.61 -7.14
C ALA A 151 -1.84 31.33 -6.35
N ALA A 152 -2.83 30.46 -6.10
CA ALA A 152 -2.66 29.21 -5.37
C ALA A 152 -2.66 27.97 -6.27
N LEU A 153 -2.73 28.11 -7.60
CA LEU A 153 -2.72 26.99 -8.55
C LEU A 153 -1.52 26.04 -8.43
N PRO A 154 -0.30 26.48 -8.03
CA PRO A 154 0.80 25.53 -7.82
C PRO A 154 0.53 24.48 -6.73
N LEU A 155 -0.32 24.77 -5.74
CA LEU A 155 -0.63 23.87 -4.63
C LEU A 155 -1.29 22.55 -5.08
N PRO A 156 -2.39 22.55 -5.86
CA PRO A 156 -2.97 21.31 -6.35
C PRO A 156 -2.02 20.51 -7.24
N TYR A 157 -1.12 21.14 -8.01
CA TYR A 157 -0.08 20.42 -8.76
C TYR A 157 0.87 19.64 -7.85
N VAL A 158 1.32 20.24 -6.73
CA VAL A 158 2.17 19.55 -5.75
C VAL A 158 1.46 18.34 -5.17
N LEU A 159 0.18 18.48 -4.81
CA LEU A 159 -0.61 17.38 -4.25
C LEU A 159 -0.83 16.25 -5.28
N ALA A 160 -1.11 16.59 -6.54
CA ALA A 160 -1.20 15.62 -7.62
C ALA A 160 0.13 14.87 -7.83
N ALA A 161 1.25 15.60 -7.80
CA ALA A 161 2.58 15.01 -7.96
C ALA A 161 2.94 14.06 -6.81
N ILE A 162 2.64 14.45 -5.56
CA ILE A 162 2.81 13.58 -4.37
C ILE A 162 1.93 12.34 -4.49
N GLY A 163 0.64 12.51 -4.79
CA GLY A 163 -0.30 11.41 -4.99
C GLY A 163 0.15 10.44 -6.09
N ASN A 164 0.64 10.97 -7.21
CA ASN A 164 1.19 10.18 -8.32
C ASN A 164 2.44 9.39 -7.90
N GLY A 165 3.40 10.04 -7.22
CA GLY A 165 4.61 9.38 -6.73
C GLY A 165 4.31 8.26 -5.72
N PHE A 166 3.45 8.55 -4.75
CA PHE A 166 3.01 7.60 -3.73
C PHE A 166 2.20 6.45 -4.35
N GLY A 167 1.33 6.75 -5.30
CA GLY A 167 0.54 5.80 -6.06
C GLY A 167 1.38 4.85 -6.90
N ALA A 168 2.38 5.37 -7.61
CA ALA A 168 3.30 4.56 -8.41
C ALA A 168 4.14 3.60 -7.53
N ALA A 169 4.59 4.05 -6.36
CA ALA A 169 5.25 3.18 -5.40
C ALA A 169 4.29 2.12 -4.81
N SER A 170 3.05 2.53 -4.51
CA SER A 170 1.98 1.63 -4.04
C SER A 170 1.65 0.54 -5.06
N LEU A 171 1.60 0.87 -6.35
CA LEU A 171 1.40 -0.10 -7.44
C LEU A 171 2.41 -1.24 -7.38
N VAL A 172 3.70 -0.89 -7.32
CA VAL A 172 4.79 -1.87 -7.27
C VAL A 172 4.69 -2.72 -6.02
N LEU A 173 4.49 -2.08 -4.85
CA LEU A 173 4.54 -2.78 -3.59
C LEU A 173 3.30 -3.66 -3.36
N VAL A 174 2.10 -3.12 -3.56
CA VAL A 174 0.84 -3.85 -3.31
C VAL A 174 0.74 -5.06 -4.23
N SER A 175 0.99 -4.90 -5.53
CA SER A 175 0.92 -6.02 -6.49
C SER A 175 1.91 -7.15 -6.18
N ARG A 176 3.09 -6.84 -5.63
CA ARG A 176 4.12 -7.84 -5.29
C ARG A 176 3.94 -8.46 -3.91
N THR A 177 3.34 -7.75 -2.97
CA THR A 177 3.17 -8.20 -1.57
C THR A 177 1.86 -8.93 -1.33
N VAL A 178 0.80 -8.61 -2.07
CA VAL A 178 -0.54 -9.17 -1.82
C VAL A 178 -0.74 -10.53 -2.50
N PHE A 179 -0.07 -10.80 -3.62
CA PHE A 179 -0.18 -12.06 -4.36
C PHE A 179 1.07 -12.93 -4.17
N ALA A 180 0.92 -14.14 -3.63
CA ALA A 180 2.04 -15.07 -3.44
C ALA A 180 2.46 -15.75 -4.75
N LYS A 181 1.49 -16.10 -5.59
CA LYS A 181 1.72 -16.76 -6.89
C LYS A 181 1.71 -15.77 -8.03
N ASP A 182 2.64 -15.94 -8.97
CA ASP A 182 2.77 -15.09 -10.15
C ASP A 182 2.77 -13.57 -9.88
N PRO A 183 3.52 -13.05 -8.89
CA PRO A 183 3.47 -11.62 -8.54
C PRO A 183 3.86 -10.72 -9.71
N ALA A 184 4.80 -11.17 -10.56
CA ALA A 184 5.20 -10.44 -11.75
C ALA A 184 4.06 -10.29 -12.78
N LYS A 185 3.20 -11.30 -12.94
CA LYS A 185 2.06 -11.24 -13.87
C LYS A 185 1.01 -10.24 -13.37
N HIS A 186 0.70 -10.26 -12.07
CA HIS A 186 -0.22 -9.30 -11.45
C HIS A 186 0.30 -7.86 -11.56
N TYR A 187 1.60 -7.65 -11.30
CA TYR A 187 2.24 -6.35 -11.46
C TYR A 187 2.14 -5.82 -12.90
N ASN A 188 2.52 -6.64 -13.88
CA ASN A 188 2.44 -6.25 -15.29
C ASN A 188 1.00 -6.01 -15.75
N PHE A 189 0.05 -6.81 -15.27
CA PHE A 189 -1.37 -6.60 -15.55
C PHE A 189 -1.87 -5.25 -15.03
N CYS A 190 -1.37 -4.78 -13.87
CA CYS A 190 -1.79 -3.48 -13.36
C CYS A 190 -1.28 -2.31 -14.22
N PHE A 191 -0.22 -2.45 -15.02
CA PHE A 191 0.18 -1.42 -16.01
C PHE A 191 -0.80 -1.28 -17.17
N LEU A 192 -1.64 -2.29 -17.43
CA LEU A 192 -2.74 -2.14 -18.36
C LEU A 192 -3.65 -0.97 -17.96
N ALA A 193 -3.80 -0.72 -16.66
CA ALA A 193 -4.54 0.42 -16.15
C ALA A 193 -3.95 1.74 -16.63
N SER A 194 -2.62 1.88 -16.63
CA SER A 194 -1.93 3.07 -17.13
C SER A 194 -2.09 3.27 -18.64
N LEU A 195 -2.05 2.18 -19.41
CA LEU A 195 -2.30 2.23 -20.85
C LEU A 195 -3.72 2.71 -21.12
N LEU A 196 -4.71 2.05 -20.50
CA LEU A 196 -6.11 2.37 -20.67
C LEU A 196 -6.41 3.80 -20.22
N SER A 197 -5.84 4.26 -19.10
CA SER A 197 -6.09 5.61 -18.60
C SER A 197 -5.51 6.69 -19.51
N THR A 198 -4.34 6.45 -20.10
CA THR A 198 -3.75 7.37 -21.09
C THR A 198 -4.65 7.49 -22.34
N ILE A 199 -5.27 6.39 -22.78
CA ILE A 199 -6.17 6.41 -23.93
C ILE A 199 -7.52 7.06 -23.56
N PHE A 200 -8.22 6.52 -22.57
CA PHE A 200 -9.60 6.92 -22.28
C PHE A 200 -9.71 8.24 -21.53
N LEU A 201 -8.84 8.49 -20.54
CA LEU A 201 -8.95 9.66 -19.67
C LEU A 201 -8.09 10.83 -20.17
N ASN A 202 -6.86 10.55 -20.60
CA ASN A 202 -5.98 11.61 -21.09
C ASN A 202 -6.30 12.02 -22.53
N ARG A 203 -6.29 11.07 -23.48
CA ARG A 203 -6.51 11.40 -24.90
C ARG A 203 -7.98 11.68 -25.22
N LEU A 204 -8.88 10.74 -24.90
CA LEU A 204 -10.28 10.83 -25.31
C LEU A 204 -11.10 11.79 -24.45
N LEU A 205 -11.03 11.69 -23.12
CA LEU A 205 -11.81 12.57 -22.24
C LEU A 205 -11.24 13.99 -22.21
N TYR A 206 -9.99 14.17 -21.78
CA TYR A 206 -9.40 15.51 -21.66
C TYR A 206 -9.04 16.10 -23.02
N GLY A 207 -8.27 15.37 -23.83
CA GLY A 207 -7.74 15.88 -25.09
C GLY A 207 -8.82 16.33 -26.08
N GLU A 208 -9.79 15.46 -26.38
CA GLU A 208 -10.88 15.82 -27.31
C GLU A 208 -11.79 16.91 -26.74
N TRP A 209 -12.05 16.92 -25.43
CA TRP A 209 -12.84 17.98 -24.81
C TRP A 209 -12.13 19.34 -24.91
N TYR A 210 -10.85 19.39 -24.56
CA TYR A 210 -10.06 20.61 -24.61
C TYR A 210 -9.96 21.15 -26.04
N THR A 211 -9.66 20.29 -27.02
CA THR A 211 -9.61 20.69 -28.44
C THR A 211 -10.94 21.24 -28.92
N ARG A 212 -12.05 20.58 -28.59
CA ARG A 212 -13.40 21.05 -28.95
C ARG A 212 -13.71 22.43 -28.38
N GLU A 213 -13.34 22.70 -27.13
CA GLU A 213 -13.56 24.02 -26.53
C GLU A 213 -12.59 25.08 -27.09
N ALA A 214 -11.36 24.71 -27.44
CA ALA A 214 -10.43 25.60 -28.13
C ALA A 214 -10.94 26.03 -29.51
N GLU A 215 -11.47 25.07 -30.29
CA GLU A 215 -12.06 25.33 -31.61
C GLU A 215 -13.24 26.29 -31.55
N LYS A 216 -14.09 26.18 -30.52
CA LYS A 216 -15.19 27.14 -30.29
C LYS A 216 -14.70 28.56 -30.02
N GLN A 217 -13.51 28.70 -29.44
CA GLN A 217 -12.86 29.98 -29.19
C GLN A 217 -12.08 30.50 -30.43
N GLY A 218 -12.04 29.72 -31.52
CA GLY A 218 -11.34 30.08 -32.75
C GLY A 218 -9.81 29.96 -32.66
N GLY A 219 -9.30 29.19 -31.69
CA GLY A 219 -7.86 29.07 -31.44
C GLY A 219 -7.41 27.63 -31.18
N ASN A 220 -6.09 27.44 -31.06
CA ASN A 220 -5.48 26.15 -30.70
C ASN A 220 -5.31 25.97 -29.18
N VAL A 221 -5.65 27.00 -28.39
CA VAL A 221 -5.54 27.02 -26.93
C VAL A 221 -6.90 27.43 -26.38
N CYS A 222 -7.38 26.68 -25.38
CA CYS A 222 -8.62 26.97 -24.70
C CYS A 222 -8.32 27.71 -23.40
N LEU A 223 -8.85 28.92 -23.27
CA LEU A 223 -8.73 29.72 -22.06
C LEU A 223 -10.06 29.73 -21.28
N GLY A 224 -9.94 29.85 -19.97
CA GLY A 224 -11.08 29.85 -19.05
C GLY A 224 -11.39 28.48 -18.44
N ARG A 225 -12.08 28.53 -17.29
CA ARG A 225 -12.37 27.33 -16.47
C ARG A 225 -13.21 26.29 -17.22
N ASN A 226 -14.03 26.70 -18.18
CA ASN A 226 -14.90 25.81 -18.95
C ASN A 226 -14.12 24.72 -19.73
N CYS A 227 -12.87 25.00 -20.10
CA CYS A 227 -12.00 24.07 -20.82
C CYS A 227 -11.63 22.83 -20.00
N VAL A 228 -11.66 22.91 -18.67
CA VAL A 228 -11.17 21.85 -17.78
C VAL A 228 -12.19 21.38 -16.74
N MET A 229 -13.25 22.15 -16.49
CA MET A 229 -14.26 21.83 -15.47
C MET A 229 -14.91 20.47 -15.67
N MET A 230 -15.40 20.16 -16.86
CA MET A 230 -16.09 18.89 -17.13
C MET A 230 -15.14 17.68 -16.93
N PRO A 231 -13.94 17.63 -17.55
CA PRO A 231 -12.99 16.55 -17.30
C PRO A 231 -12.60 16.41 -15.82
N LEU A 232 -12.35 17.51 -15.11
CA LEU A 232 -11.97 17.47 -13.70
C LEU A 232 -13.11 16.92 -12.82
N ILE A 233 -14.35 17.35 -13.03
CA ILE A 233 -15.52 16.83 -12.30
C ILE A 233 -15.71 15.34 -12.59
N PHE A 234 -15.57 14.92 -13.85
CA PHE A 234 -15.64 13.50 -14.22
C PHE A 234 -14.57 12.69 -13.49
N LEU A 235 -13.32 13.17 -13.45
CA LEU A 235 -12.23 12.52 -12.75
C LEU A 235 -12.47 12.45 -11.24
N ILE A 236 -13.08 13.47 -10.62
CA ILE A 236 -13.46 13.42 -9.20
C ILE A 236 -14.45 12.29 -8.94
N VAL A 237 -15.54 12.22 -9.71
CA VAL A 237 -16.54 11.14 -9.60
C VAL A 237 -15.86 9.78 -9.77
N LEU A 238 -14.99 9.67 -10.77
CA LEU A 238 -14.25 8.46 -11.04
C LEU A 238 -13.32 8.06 -9.89
N SER A 239 -12.59 9.02 -9.29
CA SER A 239 -11.77 8.80 -8.10
C SER A 239 -12.60 8.37 -6.90
N PHE A 240 -13.81 8.89 -6.68
CA PHE A 240 -14.69 8.37 -5.63
C PHE A 240 -15.06 6.89 -5.84
N THR A 241 -15.31 6.46 -7.09
CA THR A 241 -15.53 5.03 -7.36
C THR A 241 -14.28 4.18 -7.11
N ALA A 242 -13.10 4.77 -7.31
CA ALA A 242 -11.82 4.14 -7.00
C ALA A 242 -11.63 3.97 -5.50
N PHE A 243 -11.96 4.99 -4.70
CA PHE A 243 -11.98 4.92 -3.24
C PHE A 243 -12.87 3.77 -2.74
N LEU A 244 -14.07 3.63 -3.30
CA LEU A 244 -14.98 2.52 -2.98
C LEU A 244 -14.41 1.16 -3.40
N SER A 245 -13.77 1.08 -4.56
CA SER A 245 -13.11 -0.13 -5.05
C SER A 245 -11.92 -0.54 -4.18
N ALA A 246 -11.14 0.44 -3.71
CA ALA A 246 -10.08 0.25 -2.74
C ALA A 246 -10.64 -0.25 -1.40
N ALA A 247 -11.81 0.25 -0.99
CA ALA A 247 -12.50 -0.22 0.21
C ALA A 247 -13.00 -1.65 0.12
N TYR A 248 -13.55 -2.04 -1.01
CA TYR A 248 -13.86 -3.44 -1.27
C TYR A 248 -12.60 -4.31 -1.20
N PHE A 249 -11.51 -3.90 -1.85
CA PHE A 249 -10.26 -4.66 -1.90
C PHE A 249 -9.59 -4.78 -0.52
N ASP A 250 -9.55 -3.71 0.27
CA ASP A 250 -9.01 -3.72 1.64
C ASP A 250 -9.88 -4.57 2.57
N TRP A 251 -11.20 -4.51 2.44
CA TRP A 251 -12.10 -5.36 3.21
C TRP A 251 -11.89 -6.86 2.92
N ASP A 252 -11.81 -7.24 1.65
CA ASP A 252 -11.55 -8.63 1.22
C ASP A 252 -10.18 -9.12 1.74
N TYR A 253 -9.15 -8.28 1.63
CA TYR A 253 -7.81 -8.62 2.10
C TYR A 253 -7.72 -8.71 3.62
N ARG A 254 -8.38 -7.82 4.37
CA ARG A 254 -8.46 -7.92 5.83
C ARG A 254 -9.24 -9.15 6.27
N ARG A 255 -10.28 -9.54 5.54
CA ARG A 255 -11.01 -10.79 5.78
C ARG A 255 -10.10 -11.99 5.61
N LEU A 256 -9.35 -12.07 4.51
CA LEU A 256 -8.32 -13.11 4.32
C LEU A 256 -7.30 -13.08 5.46
N GLY A 257 -6.81 -11.89 5.83
CA GLY A 257 -5.81 -11.72 6.86
C GLY A 257 -6.25 -12.28 8.20
N ARG A 258 -7.48 -11.99 8.64
CA ARG A 258 -8.05 -12.55 9.87
C ARG A 258 -8.11 -14.08 9.82
N LEU A 259 -8.63 -14.65 8.73
CA LEU A 259 -8.75 -16.11 8.59
C LEU A 259 -7.39 -16.81 8.67
N VAL A 260 -6.38 -16.28 7.96
CA VAL A 260 -5.02 -16.85 7.94
C VAL A 260 -4.34 -16.70 9.29
N LEU A 261 -4.52 -15.57 9.98
CA LEU A 261 -3.94 -15.36 11.31
C LEU A 261 -4.59 -16.25 12.37
N GLU A 262 -5.91 -16.45 12.31
CA GLU A 262 -6.62 -17.40 13.18
C GLU A 262 -6.15 -18.84 12.96
N GLU A 263 -5.96 -19.26 11.71
CA GLU A 263 -5.44 -20.60 11.40
C GLU A 263 -4.00 -20.78 11.90
N ARG A 264 -3.13 -19.78 11.71
CA ARG A 264 -1.77 -19.79 12.27
C ARG A 264 -1.78 -19.89 13.79
N ARG A 265 -2.71 -19.21 14.46
CA ARG A 265 -2.87 -19.29 15.92
C ARG A 265 -3.29 -20.70 16.36
N ARG A 266 -4.28 -21.30 15.71
CA ARG A 266 -4.72 -22.68 16.00
C ARG A 266 -3.60 -23.70 15.81
N LEU A 267 -2.80 -23.55 14.75
CA LEU A 267 -1.66 -24.43 14.50
C LEU A 267 -0.56 -24.30 15.56
N LYS A 268 -0.31 -23.07 16.07
CA LYS A 268 0.61 -22.85 17.19
C LYS A 268 0.10 -23.49 18.47
N GLU A 269 -1.17 -23.31 18.80
CA GLU A 269 -1.78 -23.91 20.00
C GLU A 269 -1.68 -25.45 19.96
N ARG A 270 -1.99 -26.08 18.81
CA ARG A 270 -1.81 -27.53 18.62
C ARG A 270 -0.36 -27.99 18.74
N ALA A 271 0.60 -27.22 18.22
CA ALA A 271 2.01 -27.55 18.32
C ALA A 271 2.52 -27.45 19.78
N GLU A 272 2.05 -26.44 20.53
CA GLU A 272 2.33 -26.28 21.95
C GLU A 272 1.73 -27.43 22.78
N GLU A 273 0.49 -27.86 22.49
CA GLU A 273 -0.16 -29.01 23.11
C GLU A 273 0.58 -30.33 22.82
N ALA A 274 1.03 -30.54 21.58
CA ALA A 274 1.79 -31.73 21.20
C ALA A 274 3.17 -31.79 21.89
N ASP A 275 3.88 -30.67 22.00
CA ASP A 275 5.15 -30.60 22.73
C ASP A 275 4.96 -30.81 24.25
N ALA A 276 3.86 -30.29 24.83
CA ALA A 276 3.50 -30.54 26.22
C ALA A 276 3.15 -32.02 26.48
N GLY A 277 2.44 -32.67 25.55
CA GLY A 277 2.15 -34.10 25.59
C GLY A 277 3.41 -34.97 25.49
N ASN A 278 4.37 -34.59 24.64
CA ASN A 278 5.61 -35.35 24.47
C ASN A 278 6.56 -35.25 25.68
N ARG A 279 6.53 -34.13 26.42
CA ARG A 279 7.28 -33.96 27.68
C ARG A 279 6.69 -34.75 28.85
N THR A 280 5.40 -35.09 28.82
CA THR A 280 4.74 -35.86 29.89
C THR A 280 4.86 -37.37 29.69
N THR A 281 5.17 -37.83 28.47
CA THR A 281 5.35 -39.25 28.14
C THR A 281 6.80 -39.74 28.15
N THR A 282 7.80 -38.89 28.40
CA THR A 282 9.19 -39.36 28.59
C THR A 282 9.32 -39.99 29.99
N PRO A 283 9.42 -41.31 30.14
CA PRO A 283 9.65 -41.92 31.45
C PRO A 283 11.06 -41.53 31.89
N ALA A 284 11.22 -41.16 33.15
CA ALA A 284 12.51 -40.98 33.80
C ALA A 284 13.23 -42.34 33.89
N ASN A 285 13.77 -42.83 32.78
CA ASN A 285 14.49 -44.09 32.70
C ASN A 285 15.99 -43.85 32.50
N ASP A 286 16.54 -42.91 33.26
CA ASP A 286 17.99 -42.72 33.42
C ASP A 286 18.31 -42.56 34.92
N MET A 287 18.03 -43.60 35.70
CA MET A 287 18.61 -43.71 37.04
C MET A 287 18.83 -45.17 37.44
N LYS A 288 19.42 -45.99 36.56
CA LYS A 288 19.96 -47.31 36.92
C LYS A 288 21.15 -47.66 36.05
N VAL A 289 22.29 -47.01 36.25
CA VAL A 289 23.59 -47.59 35.88
C VAL A 289 24.63 -47.29 36.97
N ALA A 290 25.17 -48.39 37.50
CA ALA A 290 26.43 -48.57 38.22
C ALA A 290 26.53 -48.09 39.69
N ARG A 291 27.05 -48.88 40.65
CA ARG A 291 27.67 -50.23 40.66
C ARG A 291 27.85 -50.66 42.15
N PRO A 292 28.31 -51.89 42.45
CA PRO A 292 28.33 -52.51 43.79
C PRO A 292 29.29 -51.83 44.78
#